data_AF-A0A6N7FE42-F1
#
_entry.id   AF-A0A6N7FE42-F1
#
_cell.length_a   1.000
_cell.length_b   1.000
_cell.length_c   1.000
_cell.angle_alpha   90.00
_cell.angle_beta   90.00
_cell.angle_gamma   90.00
#
_symmetry.space_group_name_H-M   'P 1'
#
loop_
_entity.id
_entity.type
_entity.pdbx_description
1 polymer ?
#
loop_
_entity_poly.entity_id
_entity_poly.type
_entity_poly.pdbx_seq_one_letter_code
_entity_poly.pdbx_strand_id
1 'polypeptide(L)'
;YPDLRVPFHSRWRHFELGGDDLWAGIASAAGLAGARRARAEFDLAAVSVLTDAGAGADWSYRDAETGRTFARSEGLAIAGLRWFAAGGLSAAGPDDPYRADAARLRSLTEAELAAAFQADAGNPLVGGGPRARLLNALGAALEAQPELFAADGAARPGGLFDHLCGRATDGALPAREILVALLRGLGGIWPHGLTLGGVALGDTGRHPKLRRNDGTDGLVPFH
;
A
#
# COMPACT_ATOMS: atom_id res chain seq x y z
N TYR A 1 22.94 -15.06 -7.70
CA TYR A 1 23.63 -13.81 -7.31
C TYR A 1 25.06 -14.13 -6.89
N PRO A 2 26.01 -14.22 -7.84
CA PRO A 2 27.41 -14.56 -7.56
C PRO A 2 28.12 -13.58 -6.62
N ASP A 3 27.58 -12.37 -6.48
CA ASP A 3 28.06 -11.28 -5.63
C ASP A 3 27.36 -11.21 -4.26
N LEU A 4 26.46 -12.16 -3.95
CA LEU A 4 25.61 -12.18 -2.76
C LEU A 4 24.73 -10.93 -2.58
N ARG A 5 24.59 -10.10 -3.62
CA ARG A 5 23.63 -8.98 -3.65
C ARG A 5 22.28 -9.51 -4.09
N VAL A 6 21.64 -10.25 -3.19
CA VAL A 6 20.28 -10.73 -3.40
C VAL A 6 19.35 -9.51 -3.27
N PRO A 7 18.62 -9.12 -4.33
CA PRO A 7 17.66 -8.05 -4.23
C PRO A 7 16.52 -8.45 -3.29
N PHE A 8 16.03 -7.50 -2.50
CA PHE A 8 14.91 -7.76 -1.61
C PHE A 8 13.69 -8.20 -2.41
N HIS A 9 13.06 -9.30 -1.98
CA HIS A 9 11.74 -9.66 -2.49
C HIS A 9 10.74 -8.64 -1.96
N SER A 10 10.39 -7.68 -2.82
CA SER A 10 9.57 -6.53 -2.45
C SER A 10 8.79 -6.04 -3.66
N ARG A 11 7.77 -5.22 -3.40
CA ARG A 11 6.96 -4.60 -4.45
C ARG A 11 7.82 -3.85 -5.47
N TRP A 12 8.91 -3.22 -5.02
CA TRP A 12 9.82 -2.45 -5.85
C TRP A 12 10.36 -3.23 -7.05
N ARG A 13 10.55 -4.56 -6.91
CA ARG A 13 10.99 -5.42 -8.01
C ARG A 13 9.99 -5.49 -9.16
N HIS A 14 8.71 -5.26 -8.92
CA HIS A 14 7.69 -5.22 -9.96
C HIS A 14 7.65 -3.89 -10.72
N PHE A 15 8.37 -2.86 -10.25
CA PHE A 15 8.59 -1.62 -10.99
C PHE A 15 9.83 -1.70 -11.89
N GLU A 16 10.62 -2.77 -11.78
CA GLU A 16 11.77 -3.02 -12.66
C GLU A 16 11.32 -3.82 -13.90
N LEU A 17 11.36 -3.20 -15.08
CA LEU A 17 10.97 -3.83 -16.34
C LEU A 17 12.18 -3.97 -17.26
N GLY A 18 12.63 -5.21 -17.49
CA GLY A 18 13.70 -5.46 -18.46
C GLY A 18 15.05 -4.82 -18.10
N GLY A 19 15.27 -4.48 -16.82
CA GLY A 19 16.45 -3.78 -16.33
C GLY A 19 16.22 -2.30 -16.01
N ASP A 20 15.10 -1.73 -16.42
CA ASP A 20 14.75 -0.33 -16.15
C ASP A 20 13.89 -0.20 -14.89
N ASP A 21 14.34 0.61 -13.93
CA ASP A 21 13.53 1.00 -12.76
C ASP A 21 12.61 2.16 -13.14
N LEU A 22 11.33 1.84 -13.35
CA LEU A 22 10.33 2.83 -13.74
C LEU A 22 10.13 3.92 -12.68
N TRP A 23 10.14 3.55 -11.39
CA TRP A 23 9.98 4.54 -10.33
C TRP A 23 11.18 5.48 -10.29
N ALA A 24 12.41 4.96 -10.40
CA ALA A 24 13.60 5.81 -10.44
C ALA A 24 13.54 6.80 -11.62
N GLY A 25 13.09 6.35 -12.79
CA GLY A 25 12.85 7.22 -13.95
C GLY A 25 11.84 8.32 -13.67
N ILE A 26 10.67 7.95 -13.13
CA ILE A 26 9.60 8.90 -12.76
C ILE A 26 10.09 9.91 -11.71
N ALA A 27 10.69 9.42 -10.62
CA ALA A 27 11.19 10.25 -9.54
C ALA A 27 12.27 11.23 -10.01
N SER A 28 13.18 10.78 -10.89
CA SER A 28 14.20 11.63 -11.48
C SER A 28 13.61 12.70 -12.40
N ALA A 29 12.69 12.32 -13.30
CA ALA A 29 12.03 13.26 -14.21
C ALA A 29 11.20 14.32 -13.45
N ALA A 30 10.62 13.92 -12.32
CA ALA A 30 9.88 14.80 -11.42
C ALA A 30 10.75 15.63 -10.46
N GLY A 31 12.07 15.44 -10.46
CA GLY A 31 12.98 16.12 -9.54
C GLY A 31 12.74 15.76 -8.05
N LEU A 32 12.21 14.58 -7.76
CA LEU A 32 11.99 14.12 -6.40
C LEU A 32 13.34 13.75 -5.74
N ALA A 33 13.64 14.39 -4.61
CA ALA A 33 14.85 14.13 -3.84
C ALA A 33 14.59 14.21 -2.34
N GLY A 34 15.51 13.63 -1.55
CA GLY A 34 15.50 13.69 -0.09
C GLY A 34 14.17 13.25 0.53
N ALA A 35 13.69 14.03 1.51
CA ALA A 35 12.44 13.75 2.22
C ALA A 35 11.22 13.68 1.29
N ARG A 36 11.14 14.53 0.25
CA ARG A 36 10.01 14.52 -0.69
C ARG A 36 9.92 13.18 -1.44
N ARG A 37 11.06 12.67 -1.90
CA ARG A 37 11.13 11.35 -2.55
C ARG A 37 10.76 10.24 -1.57
N ALA A 38 11.31 10.26 -0.36
CA ALA A 38 11.04 9.24 0.64
C ALA A 38 9.55 9.18 1.03
N ARG A 39 8.88 10.32 1.22
CA ARG A 39 7.43 10.38 1.46
C ARG A 39 6.62 9.78 0.32
N ALA A 40 6.98 10.10 -0.93
CA ALA A 40 6.33 9.52 -2.10
C ALA A 40 6.56 8.00 -2.21
N GLU A 41 7.74 7.52 -1.82
CA GLU A 41 8.07 6.08 -1.80
C GLU A 41 7.25 5.32 -0.75
N PHE A 42 7.02 5.91 0.42
CA PHE A 42 6.13 5.35 1.44
C PHE A 42 4.67 5.26 0.93
N ASP A 43 4.19 6.32 0.27
CA ASP A 43 2.85 6.32 -0.33
C ASP A 43 2.68 5.24 -1.40
N LEU A 44 3.62 5.20 -2.35
CA LEU A 44 3.61 4.23 -3.44
C LEU A 44 3.69 2.80 -2.89
N ALA A 45 4.60 2.54 -1.95
CA ALA A 45 4.75 1.22 -1.34
C ALA A 45 3.47 0.77 -0.63
N ALA A 46 2.85 1.64 0.17
CA ALA A 46 1.63 1.30 0.90
C ALA A 46 0.48 0.93 -0.05
N VAL A 47 0.18 1.78 -1.03
CA VAL A 47 -0.93 1.53 -1.96
C VAL A 47 -0.65 0.31 -2.85
N SER A 48 0.58 0.18 -3.33
CA SER A 48 0.96 -0.92 -4.20
C SER A 48 0.97 -2.27 -3.48
N VAL A 49 1.31 -2.32 -2.18
CA VAL A 49 1.17 -3.54 -1.38
C VAL A 49 -0.31 -3.90 -1.16
N LEU A 50 -1.15 -2.94 -0.80
CA LEU A 50 -2.57 -3.20 -0.50
C LEU A 50 -3.41 -3.55 -1.75
N THR A 51 -2.94 -3.19 -2.94
CA THR A 51 -3.61 -3.55 -4.20
C THR A 51 -3.15 -4.88 -4.79
N ASP A 52 -2.12 -5.50 -4.21
CA ASP A 52 -1.65 -6.82 -4.65
C ASP A 52 -2.39 -7.94 -3.96
N ALA A 53 -3.43 -8.37 -4.65
CA ALA A 53 -4.16 -9.59 -4.36
C ALA A 53 -4.33 -10.37 -5.68
N GLY A 54 -4.95 -11.55 -5.63
CA GLY A 54 -5.25 -12.29 -6.85
C GLY A 54 -6.00 -11.43 -7.88
N ALA A 55 -5.45 -11.28 -9.09
CA ALA A 55 -6.06 -10.49 -10.15
C ALA A 55 -7.12 -11.26 -10.96
N GLY A 56 -7.12 -12.60 -10.86
CA GLY A 56 -7.79 -13.48 -11.81
C GLY A 56 -6.87 -13.84 -12.97
N ALA A 57 -7.14 -14.98 -13.62
CA ALA A 57 -6.31 -15.48 -14.72
C ALA A 57 -6.49 -14.67 -16.01
N ASP A 58 -7.66 -14.06 -16.18
CA ASP A 58 -8.06 -13.38 -17.42
C ASP A 58 -7.72 -11.88 -17.43
N TRP A 59 -7.44 -11.30 -16.26
CA TRP A 59 -7.12 -9.88 -16.16
C TRP A 59 -5.71 -9.57 -16.69
N SER A 60 -5.59 -8.49 -17.46
CA SER A 60 -4.31 -7.92 -17.88
C SER A 60 -4.34 -6.39 -17.92
N TYR A 61 -3.17 -5.76 -17.83
CA TYR A 61 -2.98 -4.31 -17.92
C TYR A 61 -2.09 -3.97 -19.10
N ARG A 62 -2.57 -3.11 -19.99
CA ARG A 62 -1.78 -2.58 -21.11
C ARG A 62 -1.17 -1.24 -20.71
N ASP A 63 0.14 -1.21 -20.52
CA ASP A 63 0.87 0.01 -20.22
C ASP A 63 1.09 0.83 -21.50
N ALA A 64 0.53 2.04 -21.55
CA ALA A 64 0.61 2.90 -22.73
C ALA A 64 2.04 3.40 -23.00
N GLU A 65 2.82 3.63 -21.95
CA GLU A 65 4.18 4.19 -22.07
C GLU A 65 5.18 3.17 -22.60
N THR A 66 5.12 1.92 -22.14
CA THR A 66 6.00 0.85 -22.65
C THR A 66 5.41 0.08 -23.83
N GLY A 67 4.11 0.22 -24.09
CA GLY A 67 3.37 -0.53 -25.10
C GLY A 67 3.17 -2.02 -24.77
N ARG A 68 3.56 -2.45 -23.57
CA ARG A 68 3.54 -3.86 -23.14
C ARG A 68 2.26 -4.18 -22.37
N THR A 69 1.87 -5.45 -22.41
CA THR A 69 0.78 -6.00 -21.60
C THR A 69 1.36 -6.85 -20.47
N PHE A 70 0.84 -6.66 -19.27
CA PHE A 70 1.21 -7.35 -18.05
C PHE A 70 -0.02 -8.00 -17.41
N ALA A 71 0.17 -9.04 -16.61
CA ALA A 71 -0.91 -9.70 -15.87
C ALA A 71 -0.44 -9.97 -14.44
N ARG A 72 -1.33 -10.46 -13.58
CA ARG A 72 -1.00 -10.86 -12.19
C ARG A 72 -0.33 -9.70 -11.42
N SER A 73 0.56 -10.02 -10.49
CA SER A 73 1.20 -9.04 -9.60
C SER A 73 2.03 -8.00 -10.35
N GLU A 74 2.67 -8.35 -11.48
CA GLU A 74 3.35 -7.41 -12.36
C GLU A 74 2.38 -6.37 -12.91
N GLY A 75 1.25 -6.82 -13.48
CA GLY A 75 0.24 -5.90 -14.02
C GLY A 75 -0.34 -5.00 -12.95
N LEU A 76 -0.63 -5.53 -11.76
CA LEU A 76 -1.15 -4.74 -10.64
C LEU A 76 -0.16 -3.66 -10.18
N ALA A 77 1.13 -4.00 -10.14
CA ALA A 77 2.17 -3.05 -9.78
C ALA A 77 2.27 -1.92 -10.80
N ILE A 78 2.30 -2.22 -12.10
CA ILE A 78 2.37 -1.20 -13.14
C ILE A 78 1.10 -0.33 -13.18
N ALA A 79 -0.08 -0.94 -13.09
CA ALA A 79 -1.34 -0.19 -13.01
C ALA A 79 -1.35 0.79 -11.82
N GLY A 80 -0.96 0.31 -10.63
CA GLY A 80 -0.86 1.14 -9.43
C GLY A 80 0.18 2.27 -9.56
N LEU A 81 1.35 1.99 -10.14
CA LEU A 81 2.40 2.98 -10.38
C LEU A 81 1.92 4.09 -11.33
N ARG A 82 1.28 3.71 -12.45
CA ARG A 82 0.73 4.69 -13.41
C ARG A 82 -0.38 5.52 -12.78
N TRP A 83 -1.26 4.90 -12.02
CA TRP A 83 -2.35 5.60 -11.33
C TRP A 83 -1.81 6.59 -10.30
N PHE A 84 -0.79 6.21 -9.54
CA PHE A 84 -0.08 7.08 -8.59
C PHE A 84 0.61 8.24 -9.32
N ALA A 85 1.41 7.95 -10.35
CA ALA A 85 2.14 8.98 -11.11
C ALA A 85 1.22 9.96 -11.87
N ALA A 86 0.00 9.55 -12.21
CA ALA A 86 -1.03 10.40 -12.78
C ALA A 86 -1.79 11.26 -11.74
N GLY A 87 -1.51 11.09 -10.45
CA GLY A 87 -2.15 11.82 -9.36
C GLY A 87 -3.52 11.30 -8.95
N GLY A 88 -3.90 10.08 -9.34
CA GLY A 88 -5.22 9.53 -9.05
C GLY A 88 -5.51 9.31 -7.56
N LEU A 89 -4.45 9.28 -6.75
CA LEU A 89 -4.48 9.10 -5.28
C LEU A 89 -4.21 10.41 -4.52
N SER A 90 -3.95 11.51 -5.23
CA SER A 90 -3.69 12.83 -4.68
C SER A 90 -4.99 13.62 -4.53
N ALA A 91 -5.13 14.36 -3.43
CA ALA A 91 -6.22 15.32 -3.27
C ALA A 91 -6.08 16.54 -4.19
N ALA A 92 -4.85 16.85 -4.62
CA ALA A 92 -4.55 17.87 -5.62
C ALA A 92 -4.51 17.32 -7.05
N GLY A 93 -4.79 16.02 -7.23
CA GLY A 93 -4.78 15.37 -8.54
C GLY A 93 -3.43 15.52 -9.25
N PRO A 94 -3.41 15.87 -10.55
CA PRO A 94 -2.19 15.97 -11.35
C PRO A 94 -1.28 17.15 -10.97
N ASP A 95 -1.75 18.12 -10.17
CA ASP A 95 -0.95 19.28 -9.76
C ASP A 95 0.09 18.91 -8.68
N ASP A 96 -0.14 17.82 -7.94
CA ASP A 96 0.83 17.22 -7.00
C ASP A 96 0.64 15.69 -6.96
N PRO A 97 1.10 14.95 -7.99
CA PRO A 97 0.63 13.59 -8.23
C PRO A 97 1.28 12.53 -7.34
N TYR A 98 2.50 12.78 -6.85
CA TYR A 98 3.33 11.78 -6.14
C TYR A 98 2.96 11.66 -4.67
N ARG A 99 1.67 11.48 -4.40
CA ARG A 99 1.11 11.33 -3.06
C ARG A 99 -0.17 10.49 -3.02
N ALA A 100 -0.39 9.84 -1.88
CA ALA A 100 -1.60 9.10 -1.55
C ALA A 100 -2.30 9.74 -0.34
N ASP A 101 -3.14 10.74 -0.59
CA ASP A 101 -3.79 11.49 0.47
C ASP A 101 -4.95 10.73 1.08
N ALA A 102 -5.03 10.71 2.41
CA ALA A 102 -6.06 9.99 3.13
C ALA A 102 -7.49 10.39 2.72
N ALA A 103 -7.74 11.70 2.54
CA ALA A 103 -9.04 12.21 2.10
C ALA A 103 -9.42 11.67 0.70
N ARG A 104 -8.43 11.55 -0.19
CA ARG A 104 -8.63 10.99 -1.52
C ARG A 104 -8.86 9.49 -1.44
N LEU A 105 -8.02 8.77 -0.69
CA LEU A 105 -8.17 7.33 -0.45
C LEU A 105 -9.54 6.97 0.12
N ARG A 106 -10.09 7.75 1.07
CA ARG A 106 -11.41 7.50 1.66
C ARG A 106 -12.59 7.64 0.69
N SER A 107 -12.43 8.48 -0.33
CA SER A 107 -13.47 8.77 -1.32
C SER A 107 -13.34 7.92 -2.59
N LEU A 108 -12.36 7.03 -2.67
CA LEU A 108 -12.18 6.16 -3.83
C LEU A 108 -13.39 5.25 -4.03
N THR A 109 -13.83 5.20 -5.28
CA THR A 109 -14.88 4.31 -5.74
C THR A 109 -14.30 3.08 -6.44
N GLU A 110 -15.07 2.00 -6.47
CA GLU A 110 -14.72 0.81 -7.25
C GLU A 110 -14.58 1.13 -8.75
N ALA A 111 -15.39 2.07 -9.27
CA ALA A 111 -15.32 2.50 -10.66
C ALA A 111 -14.01 3.21 -11.01
N GLU A 112 -13.49 4.07 -10.13
CA GLU A 112 -12.20 4.73 -10.32
C GLU A 112 -11.04 3.74 -10.29
N LEU A 113 -11.09 2.78 -9.34
CA LEU A 113 -10.11 1.70 -9.30
C LEU A 113 -10.20 0.84 -10.58
N ALA A 114 -11.40 0.47 -11.00
CA ALA A 114 -11.61 -0.30 -12.22
C ALA A 114 -11.03 0.43 -13.44
N ALA A 115 -11.29 1.74 -13.58
CA ALA A 115 -10.72 2.54 -14.66
C ALA A 115 -9.18 2.57 -14.62
N ALA A 116 -8.58 2.79 -13.44
CA ALA A 116 -7.13 2.80 -13.27
C ALA A 116 -6.47 1.45 -13.60
N PHE A 117 -7.17 0.35 -13.31
CA PHE A 117 -6.72 -1.02 -13.57
C PHE A 117 -7.26 -1.61 -14.87
N GLN A 118 -7.89 -0.79 -15.74
CA GLN A 118 -8.48 -1.21 -17.02
C GLN A 118 -9.48 -2.38 -16.88
N ALA A 119 -10.16 -2.48 -15.73
CA ALA A 119 -11.06 -3.58 -15.42
C ALA A 119 -12.48 -3.29 -15.91
N ASP A 120 -13.03 -4.25 -16.67
CA ASP A 120 -14.42 -4.23 -17.15
C ASP A 120 -14.92 -5.66 -17.35
N ALA A 121 -16.07 -5.83 -18.01
CA ALA A 121 -16.63 -7.17 -18.27
C ALA A 121 -15.77 -8.04 -19.21
N GLY A 122 -14.98 -7.44 -20.09
CA GLY A 122 -14.05 -8.13 -20.99
C GLY A 122 -12.65 -8.32 -20.42
N ASN A 123 -12.30 -7.57 -19.36
CA ASN A 123 -11.04 -7.67 -18.63
C ASN A 123 -11.29 -7.70 -17.11
N PRO A 124 -11.87 -8.78 -16.56
CA PRO A 124 -12.40 -8.79 -15.20
C PRO A 124 -11.30 -8.87 -14.14
N LEU A 125 -11.17 -7.83 -13.31
CA LEU A 125 -10.28 -7.85 -12.14
C LEU A 125 -10.98 -8.51 -10.94
N VAL A 126 -10.53 -9.70 -10.55
CA VAL A 126 -11.03 -10.39 -9.35
C VAL A 126 -10.73 -9.53 -8.12
N GLY A 127 -11.75 -9.18 -7.34
CA GLY A 127 -11.57 -8.45 -6.08
C GLY A 127 -11.37 -6.93 -6.23
N GLY A 128 -11.90 -6.30 -7.28
CA GLY A 128 -11.90 -4.83 -7.45
C GLY A 128 -12.52 -4.09 -6.25
N GLY A 129 -13.79 -4.36 -5.92
CA GLY A 129 -14.48 -3.77 -4.77
C GLY A 129 -13.76 -3.95 -3.42
N PRO A 130 -13.31 -5.17 -3.05
CA PRO A 130 -12.46 -5.37 -1.87
C PRO A 130 -11.21 -4.49 -1.83
N ARG A 131 -10.51 -4.29 -2.95
CA ARG A 131 -9.33 -3.40 -3.00
C ARG A 131 -9.71 -1.95 -2.74
N ALA A 132 -10.78 -1.46 -3.36
CA ALA A 132 -11.25 -0.09 -3.12
C ALA A 132 -11.60 0.12 -1.64
N ARG A 133 -12.33 -0.82 -1.03
CA ARG A 133 -12.66 -0.74 0.41
C ARG A 133 -11.41 -0.77 1.31
N LEU A 134 -10.40 -1.55 0.96
CA LEU A 134 -9.14 -1.60 1.72
C LEU A 134 -8.38 -0.27 1.63
N LEU A 135 -8.35 0.38 0.47
CA LEU A 135 -7.79 1.72 0.31
C LEU A 135 -8.60 2.77 1.09
N ASN A 136 -9.93 2.66 1.12
CA ASN A 136 -10.77 3.55 1.93
C ASN A 136 -10.49 3.36 3.43
N ALA A 137 -10.28 2.12 3.88
CA ALA A 137 -9.91 1.80 5.26
C ALA A 137 -8.52 2.34 5.60
N LEU A 138 -7.56 2.25 4.68
CA LEU A 138 -6.26 2.92 4.81
C LEU A 138 -6.47 4.42 5.04
N GLY A 139 -7.22 5.11 4.17
CA GLY A 139 -7.49 6.54 4.33
C GLY A 139 -8.09 6.90 5.70
N ALA A 140 -9.05 6.10 6.19
CA ALA A 140 -9.61 6.32 7.52
C ALA A 140 -8.59 6.12 8.66
N ALA A 141 -7.73 5.10 8.56
CA ALA A 141 -6.70 4.82 9.57
C ALA A 141 -5.63 5.91 9.63
N LEU A 142 -5.26 6.50 8.48
CA LEU A 142 -4.31 7.59 8.38
C LEU A 142 -4.87 8.88 9.02
N GLU A 143 -6.12 9.24 8.74
CA GLU A 143 -6.78 10.42 9.34
C GLU A 143 -6.95 10.30 10.85
N ALA A 144 -7.16 9.09 11.36
CA ALA A 144 -7.33 8.84 12.79
C ALA A 144 -6.02 9.01 13.59
N GLN A 145 -4.85 9.05 12.93
CA GLN A 145 -3.53 9.04 13.57
C GLN A 145 -2.59 10.10 12.95
N PRO A 146 -2.93 11.40 13.03
CA PRO A 146 -2.12 12.47 12.46
C PRO A 146 -0.71 12.54 13.05
N GLU A 147 -0.49 12.08 14.28
CA GLU A 147 0.83 11.99 14.92
C GLU A 147 1.79 10.99 14.25
N LEU A 148 1.24 10.05 13.47
CA LEU A 148 2.01 9.10 12.67
C LEU A 148 2.08 9.49 11.20
N PHE A 149 1.02 10.10 10.66
CA PHE A 149 0.82 10.19 9.21
C PHE A 149 0.66 11.61 8.65
N ALA A 150 0.68 12.66 9.48
CA ALA A 150 0.64 14.02 8.97
C ALA A 150 1.93 14.39 8.21
N ALA A 151 1.77 14.81 6.96
CA ALA A 151 2.83 15.30 6.09
C ALA A 151 2.26 16.32 5.10
N ASP A 152 2.94 17.46 4.95
CA ASP A 152 2.61 18.48 3.93
C ASP A 152 1.13 18.90 3.94
N GLY A 153 0.58 19.09 5.15
CA GLY A 153 -0.80 19.54 5.35
C GLY A 153 -1.89 18.47 5.18
N ALA A 154 -1.53 17.20 4.97
CA ALA A 154 -2.48 16.09 4.86
C ALA A 154 -2.04 14.86 5.66
N ALA A 155 -2.96 13.96 5.97
CA ALA A 155 -2.61 12.61 6.40
C ALA A 155 -2.32 11.74 5.17
N ARG A 156 -1.17 11.05 5.15
CA ARG A 156 -0.74 10.16 4.06
C ARG A 156 0.30 9.14 4.58
N PRO A 157 0.47 7.98 3.95
CA PRO A 157 1.50 7.01 4.38
C PRO A 157 2.90 7.62 4.53
N GLY A 158 3.23 8.62 3.70
CA GLY A 158 4.48 9.37 3.72
C GLY A 158 4.76 10.10 5.03
N GLY A 159 3.75 10.46 5.83
CA GLY A 159 4.00 11.02 7.17
C GLY A 159 4.71 10.04 8.11
N LEU A 160 4.57 8.73 7.87
CA LEU A 160 5.29 7.71 8.64
C LEU A 160 6.81 7.85 8.46
N PHE A 161 7.28 8.29 7.28
CA PHE A 161 8.70 8.57 7.07
C PHE A 161 9.18 9.67 8.03
N ASP A 162 8.43 10.75 8.19
CA ASP A 162 8.79 11.85 9.08
C ASP A 162 8.78 11.41 10.55
N HIS A 163 7.74 10.65 10.93
CA HIS A 163 7.64 10.05 12.26
C HIS A 163 8.86 9.19 12.59
N LEU A 164 9.26 8.30 11.68
CA LEU A 164 10.40 7.41 11.88
C LEU A 164 11.72 8.18 11.89
N CYS A 165 11.90 9.17 11.01
CA CYS A 165 13.07 10.05 11.03
C CYS A 165 13.20 10.81 12.35
N GLY A 166 12.08 11.30 12.90
CA GLY A 166 12.06 11.99 14.20
C GLY A 166 12.40 11.09 15.39
N ARG A 167 12.36 9.75 15.23
CA ARG A 167 12.75 8.77 16.25
C ARG A 167 14.16 8.21 16.06
N ALA A 168 14.81 8.51 14.93
CA ALA A 168 16.16 8.04 14.66
C ALA A 168 17.16 8.76 15.57
N THR A 169 18.14 8.03 16.08
CA THR A 169 19.28 8.57 16.83
C THR A 169 20.53 8.31 16.02
N ASP A 170 21.33 9.34 15.75
CA ASP A 170 22.54 9.27 14.90
C ASP A 170 22.29 8.61 13.53
N GLY A 171 21.11 8.87 12.94
CA GLY A 171 20.71 8.31 11.65
C GLY A 171 20.34 6.82 11.68
N ALA A 172 20.28 6.21 12.86
CA ALA A 172 19.90 4.82 13.05
C ALA A 172 18.52 4.70 13.72
N LEU A 173 17.74 3.71 13.28
CA LEU A 173 16.46 3.38 13.86
C LEU A 173 16.38 1.87 14.11
N PRO A 174 16.03 1.42 15.33
CA PRO A 174 15.82 -0.01 15.57
C PRO A 174 14.67 -0.54 14.71
N ALA A 175 14.85 -1.69 14.06
CA ALA A 175 13.81 -2.32 13.22
C ALA A 175 12.48 -2.53 13.97
N ARG A 176 12.56 -2.77 15.29
CA ARG A 176 11.41 -2.86 16.18
C ARG A 176 10.53 -1.61 16.13
N GLU A 177 11.11 -0.43 16.08
CA GLU A 177 10.35 0.83 16.07
C GLU A 177 9.55 0.97 14.78
N ILE A 178 10.12 0.54 13.65
CA ILE A 178 9.42 0.48 12.36
C ILE A 178 8.21 -0.47 12.45
N LEU A 179 8.43 -1.68 12.97
CA LEU A 179 7.36 -2.68 13.11
C LEU A 179 6.25 -2.18 14.04
N VAL A 180 6.60 -1.58 15.19
CA VAL A 180 5.61 -1.04 16.13
C VAL A 180 4.78 0.08 15.50
N ALA A 181 5.43 0.99 14.77
CA ALA A 181 4.73 2.08 14.10
C ALA A 181 3.77 1.55 13.01
N LEU A 182 4.19 0.55 12.22
CA LEU A 182 3.34 -0.09 11.22
C LEU A 182 2.14 -0.82 11.86
N LEU A 183 2.36 -1.60 12.91
CA LEU A 183 1.30 -2.35 13.57
C LEU A 183 0.26 -1.44 14.23
N ARG A 184 0.71 -0.34 14.86
CA ARG A 184 -0.19 0.67 15.44
C ARG A 184 -0.94 1.43 14.35
N GLY A 185 -0.20 1.94 13.37
CA GLY A 185 -0.74 2.81 12.32
C GLY A 185 -1.69 2.10 11.37
N LEU A 186 -1.40 0.85 11.00
CA LEU A 186 -2.08 0.14 9.92
C LEU A 186 -2.82 -1.12 10.37
N GLY A 187 -2.74 -1.53 11.64
CA GLY A 187 -3.39 -2.76 12.12
C GLY A 187 -4.91 -2.79 11.90
N GLY A 188 -5.56 -1.62 11.95
CA GLY A 188 -7.02 -1.48 11.80
C GLY A 188 -7.54 -1.40 10.37
N ILE A 189 -6.69 -1.52 9.33
CA ILE A 189 -7.15 -1.42 7.92
C ILE A 189 -7.78 -2.73 7.43
N TRP A 190 -7.45 -3.85 8.08
CA TRP A 190 -7.86 -5.18 7.61
C TRP A 190 -9.34 -5.42 7.90
N PRO A 191 -10.10 -6.06 6.99
CA PRO A 191 -11.47 -6.44 7.27
C PRO A 191 -11.53 -7.35 8.51
N HIS A 192 -12.14 -6.87 9.59
CA HIS A 192 -12.13 -7.57 10.88
C HIS A 192 -13.16 -8.69 10.90
N GLY A 193 -12.70 -9.94 10.98
CA GLY A 193 -13.56 -11.07 11.35
C GLY A 193 -13.78 -11.15 12.87
N LEU A 194 -12.75 -10.86 13.67
CA LEU A 194 -12.76 -10.99 15.13
C LEU A 194 -12.09 -9.78 15.80
N THR A 195 -12.68 -9.36 16.92
CA THR A 195 -12.13 -8.33 17.82
C THR A 195 -12.06 -8.84 19.25
N LEU A 196 -11.10 -8.34 20.03
CA LEU A 196 -10.98 -8.57 21.46
C LEU A 196 -10.70 -7.24 22.17
N GLY A 197 -11.57 -6.84 23.09
CA GLY A 197 -11.45 -5.55 23.77
C GLY A 197 -11.48 -4.35 22.82
N GLY A 198 -12.21 -4.45 21.71
CA GLY A 198 -12.26 -3.42 20.66
C GLY A 198 -11.05 -3.42 19.71
N VAL A 199 -10.06 -4.30 19.93
CA VAL A 199 -8.88 -4.42 19.07
C VAL A 199 -9.10 -5.51 18.03
N ALA A 200 -8.85 -5.13 16.78
CA ALA A 200 -8.71 -6.01 15.64
C ALA A 200 -7.69 -7.12 15.86
N LEU A 201 -8.07 -8.39 15.64
CA LEU A 201 -7.15 -9.52 15.80
C LEU A 201 -6.48 -9.98 14.50
N GLY A 202 -6.70 -9.27 13.40
CA GLY A 202 -6.14 -9.64 12.09
C GLY A 202 -6.56 -11.05 11.65
N ASP A 203 -5.58 -11.83 11.19
CA ASP A 203 -5.79 -13.20 10.73
C ASP A 203 -5.89 -14.20 11.90
N THR A 204 -7.00 -14.07 12.63
CA THR A 204 -7.35 -14.95 13.74
C THR A 204 -8.64 -15.68 13.42
N GLY A 205 -8.63 -17.01 13.54
CA GLY A 205 -9.82 -17.86 13.43
C GLY A 205 -10.32 -18.37 14.78
N ARG A 206 -11.43 -19.11 14.75
CA ARG A 206 -11.94 -19.85 15.90
C ARG A 206 -11.74 -21.36 15.74
N HIS A 207 -11.20 -22.03 16.76
CA HIS A 207 -11.07 -23.48 16.81
C HIS A 207 -11.66 -24.08 18.10
N PRO A 208 -12.70 -24.92 18.03
CA PRO A 208 -13.48 -25.36 19.20
C PRO A 208 -12.73 -26.27 20.18
N LYS A 209 -11.55 -26.81 19.80
CA LYS A 209 -10.70 -27.59 20.71
C LYS A 209 -9.71 -26.74 21.51
N LEU A 210 -9.50 -25.47 21.13
CA LEU A 210 -8.61 -24.59 21.88
C LEU A 210 -9.40 -23.99 23.05
N ARG A 211 -9.24 -24.56 24.24
CA ARG A 211 -9.96 -24.11 25.44
C ARG A 211 -9.07 -23.30 26.36
N ARG A 212 -9.52 -22.09 26.71
CA ARG A 212 -8.89 -21.20 27.69
C ARG A 212 -9.94 -20.62 28.63
N ASN A 213 -9.50 -20.18 29.79
CA ASN A 213 -10.34 -19.57 30.82
C ASN A 213 -10.34 -18.02 30.75
N ASP A 214 -9.98 -17.45 29.60
CA ASP A 214 -9.91 -16.01 29.35
C ASP A 214 -10.59 -15.63 28.02
N GLY A 215 -10.54 -14.34 27.67
CA GLY A 215 -11.14 -13.82 26.43
C GLY A 215 -10.52 -14.35 25.14
N THR A 216 -9.44 -15.14 25.21
CA THR A 216 -8.81 -15.78 24.06
C THR A 216 -9.33 -17.20 23.80
N ASP A 217 -10.39 -17.64 24.49
CA ASP A 217 -11.02 -18.94 24.26
C ASP A 217 -11.39 -19.15 22.79
N GLY A 218 -10.93 -20.28 22.26
CA GLY A 218 -11.13 -20.67 20.87
C GLY A 218 -10.34 -19.85 19.85
N LEU A 219 -9.55 -18.83 20.21
CA LEU A 219 -8.85 -17.98 19.23
C LEU A 219 -7.53 -18.59 18.78
N VAL A 220 -7.36 -18.76 17.46
CA VAL A 220 -6.12 -19.26 16.84
C VAL A 220 -5.57 -18.19 15.89
N PRO A 221 -4.44 -17.54 16.20
CA PRO A 221 -3.75 -16.69 15.24
C PRO A 221 -3.08 -17.55 14.18
N PHE A 222 -3.19 -17.18 12.92
CA PHE A 222 -2.51 -17.85 11.80
C PHE A 222 -1.21 -17.14 11.41
N HIS A 223 -1.10 -15.83 11.69
CA HIS A 223 0.06 -14.98 11.42
C HIS A 223 0.32 -14.00 12.57
#